data_AF-T1JRD4-F1
#
_entry.id   AF-T1JRD4-F1
#
_cell.length_a   1.000
_cell.length_b   1.000
_cell.length_c   1.000
_cell.angle_alpha   90.00
_cell.angle_beta   90.00
_cell.angle_gamma   90.00
#
_symmetry.space_group_name_H-M   'P 1'
#
loop_
_entity.id
_entity.type
_entity.pdbx_description
1 polymer ?
#
loop_
_entity_poly.entity_id
_entity_poly.type
_entity_poly.pdbx_seq_one_letter_code
_entity_poly.pdbx_strand_id
1 'polypeptide(L)'
;MSSVVCCLFHLFVLCVSNSNSRFYQDSIFSVQLFVTNFKLNSCYPGFLQSEDSQSTSRHPLCARCRNHGEEVLKKGHKRFCKFAACTCVNCVLISERQRLMAKQNALRKQQEQDKQYGPPPPPPPPPSLPMMSVTSRMLLELLASINMYNMYYSMNCPNR
;
A
#
# COMPACT_ATOMS: atom_id res chain seq x y z
N MET A 1 -36.17 -29.50 4.45
CA MET A 1 -35.11 -29.76 3.45
C MET A 1 -35.64 -29.65 2.01
N SER A 2 -36.49 -28.65 1.68
CA SER A 2 -37.11 -28.59 0.34
C SER A 2 -37.53 -27.19 -0.15
N SER A 3 -36.90 -26.09 0.27
CA SER A 3 -37.29 -24.75 -0.23
C SER A 3 -36.15 -23.76 -0.52
N VAL A 4 -34.90 -24.05 -0.09
CA VAL A 4 -33.77 -23.11 -0.26
C VAL A 4 -33.02 -23.33 -1.58
N VAL A 5 -33.08 -24.54 -2.14
CA VAL A 5 -32.39 -24.90 -3.39
C VAL A 5 -33.08 -24.28 -4.62
N CYS A 6 -34.35 -23.87 -4.51
CA CYS A 6 -35.12 -23.31 -5.62
C CYS A 6 -34.79 -21.83 -5.90
N CYS A 7 -34.37 -21.04 -4.90
CA CYS A 7 -34.06 -19.62 -5.08
C CYS A 7 -32.68 -19.37 -5.72
N LEU A 8 -31.73 -20.31 -5.63
CA LEU A 8 -30.38 -20.15 -6.17
C LEU A 8 -30.29 -20.35 -7.69
N PHE A 9 -31.28 -20.99 -8.31
CA PHE A 9 -31.29 -21.21 -9.76
C PHE A 9 -31.94 -20.07 -10.55
N HIS A 10 -32.84 -19.29 -9.94
CA HIS A 10 -33.59 -18.24 -10.64
C HIS A 10 -32.82 -16.91 -10.81
N LEU A 11 -31.79 -16.65 -10.00
CA LEU A 11 -30.94 -15.46 -10.17
C LEU A 11 -29.83 -15.63 -11.21
N PHE A 12 -29.53 -16.84 -11.64
CA PHE A 12 -28.49 -17.07 -12.66
C PHE A 12 -29.01 -16.82 -14.09
N VAL A 13 -30.32 -16.97 -14.33
CA VAL A 13 -30.91 -16.95 -15.68
C VAL A 13 -31.33 -15.56 -16.18
N LEU A 14 -31.48 -14.55 -15.32
CA LEU A 14 -31.83 -13.19 -15.75
C LEU A 14 -30.62 -12.30 -16.10
N CYS A 15 -29.39 -12.76 -15.88
CA CYS A 15 -28.17 -11.94 -16.04
C CYS A 15 -27.41 -12.17 -17.37
N VAL A 16 -27.93 -12.97 -18.31
CA VAL A 16 -27.20 -13.28 -19.57
C VAL A 16 -27.80 -12.62 -20.83
N SER A 17 -28.90 -11.88 -20.76
CA SER A 17 -29.59 -11.41 -21.98
C SER A 17 -29.90 -9.91 -22.07
N ASN A 18 -29.14 -9.02 -21.44
CA ASN A 18 -29.32 -7.60 -21.79
C ASN A 18 -28.01 -6.81 -21.83
N SER A 19 -27.47 -6.74 -23.04
CA SER A 19 -26.42 -5.83 -23.46
C SER A 19 -26.94 -4.40 -23.47
N ASN A 20 -26.73 -3.63 -22.40
CA ASN A 20 -26.57 -2.18 -22.54
C ASN A 20 -25.88 -1.50 -21.34
N SER A 21 -24.98 -0.60 -21.72
CA SER A 21 -24.08 0.25 -20.95
C SER A 21 -24.72 1.07 -19.82
N ARG A 22 -23.94 1.29 -18.75
CA ARG A 22 -24.16 2.21 -17.59
C ARG A 22 -24.93 1.71 -16.35
N PHE A 23 -24.91 0.41 -16.05
CA PHE A 23 -25.38 -0.11 -14.74
C PHE A 23 -24.39 -1.06 -14.04
N TYR A 24 -23.16 -1.16 -14.55
CA TYR A 24 -22.10 -2.06 -14.05
C TYR A 24 -21.23 -1.46 -12.94
N GLN A 25 -21.40 -0.18 -12.59
CA GLN A 25 -20.63 0.45 -11.51
C GLN A 25 -21.35 0.46 -10.16
N ASP A 26 -22.68 0.47 -10.13
CA ASP A 26 -23.45 0.39 -8.86
C ASP A 26 -23.62 -1.04 -8.34
N SER A 27 -23.49 -2.03 -9.23
CA SER A 27 -23.60 -3.46 -8.90
C SER A 27 -22.30 -4.06 -8.36
N ILE A 28 -21.13 -3.47 -8.64
CA ILE A 28 -19.85 -3.92 -8.05
C ILE A 28 -19.76 -3.54 -6.56
N PHE A 29 -20.33 -2.39 -6.17
CA PHE A 29 -20.25 -1.92 -4.78
C PHE A 29 -21.12 -2.77 -3.84
N SER A 30 -22.29 -3.23 -4.29
CA SER A 30 -23.17 -4.10 -3.51
C SER A 30 -22.62 -5.53 -3.39
N VAL A 31 -22.03 -6.07 -4.47
CA VAL A 31 -21.39 -7.40 -4.45
C VAL A 31 -20.11 -7.40 -3.61
N GLN A 32 -19.30 -6.34 -3.61
CA GLN A 32 -18.15 -6.23 -2.70
C GLN A 32 -18.57 -6.10 -1.23
N LEU A 33 -19.61 -5.34 -0.90
CA LEU A 33 -20.11 -5.26 0.47
C LEU A 33 -20.72 -6.59 0.94
N PHE A 34 -21.35 -7.35 0.05
CA PHE A 34 -21.92 -8.66 0.34
C PHE A 34 -20.84 -9.75 0.46
N VAL A 35 -19.84 -9.79 -0.45
CA VAL A 35 -18.71 -10.73 -0.39
C VAL A 35 -17.79 -10.45 0.80
N THR A 36 -17.59 -9.17 1.17
CA THR A 36 -16.85 -8.82 2.38
C THR A 36 -17.65 -9.13 3.65
N ASN A 37 -18.97 -8.91 3.68
CA ASN A 37 -19.81 -9.33 4.81
C ASN A 37 -19.92 -10.85 4.97
N PHE A 38 -20.09 -11.60 3.88
CA PHE A 38 -20.33 -13.05 3.96
C PHE A 38 -19.05 -13.81 4.37
N LYS A 39 -17.86 -13.31 4.00
CA LYS A 39 -16.58 -13.92 4.41
C LYS A 39 -16.07 -13.45 5.78
N LEU A 40 -16.50 -12.27 6.27
CA LEU A 40 -16.19 -11.82 7.63
C LEU A 40 -17.11 -12.44 8.69
N ASN A 41 -18.39 -12.64 8.40
CA ASN A 41 -19.37 -13.14 9.38
C ASN A 41 -19.41 -14.66 9.56
N SER A 42 -18.75 -15.45 8.69
CA SER A 42 -18.74 -16.92 8.79
C SER A 42 -17.47 -17.50 9.44
N CYS A 43 -16.48 -16.67 9.80
CA CYS A 43 -15.26 -17.13 10.50
C CYS A 43 -14.85 -16.30 11.73
N TYR A 44 -15.61 -15.27 12.13
CA TYR A 44 -15.47 -14.66 13.45
C TYR A 44 -16.82 -14.10 13.93
N PRO A 45 -17.67 -14.91 14.59
CA PRO A 45 -18.67 -14.32 15.48
C PRO A 45 -17.89 -13.69 16.65
N GLY A 46 -18.15 -12.42 16.95
CA GLY A 46 -17.44 -11.68 17.99
C GLY A 46 -17.39 -12.45 19.32
N PHE A 47 -16.17 -12.75 19.78
CA PHE A 47 -15.94 -13.27 21.12
C PHE A 47 -15.31 -12.15 21.96
N LEU A 48 -16.15 -11.59 22.83
CA LEU A 48 -15.89 -10.70 23.95
C LEU A 48 -14.56 -9.93 23.95
N GLN A 49 -14.63 -8.63 23.68
CA GLN A 49 -13.77 -7.71 24.40
C GLN A 49 -14.18 -7.82 25.87
N SER A 50 -13.37 -8.52 26.66
CA SER A 50 -13.39 -8.38 28.11
C SER A 50 -13.29 -6.89 28.44
N GLU A 51 -14.27 -6.40 29.19
CA GLU A 51 -14.16 -5.15 29.91
C GLU A 51 -13.06 -5.30 30.97
N ASP A 52 -11.80 -5.24 30.54
CA ASP A 52 -10.71 -4.94 31.46
C ASP A 52 -10.82 -3.45 31.79
N SER A 53 -11.55 -3.23 32.89
CA SER A 53 -11.52 -2.03 33.70
C SER A 53 -10.12 -1.85 34.25
N GLN A 54 -9.21 -1.33 33.42
CA GLN A 54 -7.93 -0.78 33.86
C GLN A 54 -7.67 0.54 33.14
N SER A 55 -8.16 1.59 33.79
CA SER A 55 -7.67 2.95 33.69
C SER A 55 -6.18 3.01 34.05
N THR A 56 -5.29 2.62 33.14
CA THR A 56 -3.87 3.01 33.23
C THR A 56 -3.29 3.45 31.88
N SER A 57 -2.98 4.75 31.86
CA SER A 57 -2.15 5.49 30.91
C SER A 57 -2.84 6.06 29.66
N ARG A 58 -2.76 7.39 29.56
CA ARG A 58 -2.93 8.22 28.36
C ARG A 58 -1.95 7.87 27.23
N HIS A 59 -1.19 6.77 27.36
CA HIS A 59 0.00 6.51 26.57
C HIS A 59 -0.02 5.11 25.97
N PRO A 60 0.07 4.97 24.64
CA PRO A 60 -0.04 3.68 23.99
C PRO A 60 1.15 2.77 24.30
N LEU A 61 0.88 1.48 24.53
CA LEU A 61 1.88 0.41 24.65
C LEU A 61 2.36 -0.11 23.29
N CYS A 62 3.48 -0.83 23.30
CA CYS A 62 4.08 -1.46 22.12
C CYS A 62 3.30 -2.72 21.71
N ALA A 63 2.63 -2.66 20.56
CA ALA A 63 1.85 -3.78 20.05
C ALA A 63 2.67 -5.05 19.77
N ARG A 64 3.94 -4.92 19.37
CA ARG A 64 4.84 -6.07 19.14
C ARG A 64 5.18 -6.79 20.44
N CYS A 65 5.59 -6.06 21.49
CA CYS A 65 5.86 -6.63 22.81
C CYS A 65 4.62 -7.28 23.40
N ARG A 66 3.45 -6.64 23.28
CA ARG A 66 2.19 -7.18 23.79
C ARG A 66 1.82 -8.52 23.14
N ASN A 67 2.10 -8.71 21.84
CA ASN A 67 1.87 -9.99 21.16
C ASN A 67 2.72 -11.16 21.70
N HIS A 68 3.77 -10.86 22.47
CA HIS A 68 4.68 -11.83 23.08
C HIS A 68 4.61 -11.82 24.62
N GLY A 69 3.61 -11.16 25.19
CA GLY A 69 3.39 -11.11 26.65
C GLY A 69 4.18 -10.04 27.40
N GLU A 70 4.81 -9.08 26.71
CA GLU A 70 5.52 -7.98 27.36
C GLU A 70 4.78 -6.64 27.22
N GLU A 71 4.63 -5.94 28.33
CA GLU A 71 4.00 -4.62 28.39
C GLU A 71 5.06 -3.52 28.46
N VAL A 72 5.39 -2.95 27.30
CA VAL A 72 6.38 -1.87 27.21
C VAL A 72 5.75 -0.65 26.57
N LEU A 73 6.04 0.53 27.11
CA LEU A 73 5.52 1.78 26.55
C LEU A 73 6.03 2.02 25.12
N LYS A 74 5.16 2.44 24.19
CA LYS A 74 5.56 2.67 22.79
C LYS A 74 6.53 3.85 22.63
N LYS A 75 6.41 4.88 23.48
CA LYS A 75 7.23 6.11 23.42
C LYS A 75 8.70 5.75 23.67
N GLY A 76 9.59 6.04 22.71
CA GLY A 76 11.03 5.77 22.80
C GLY A 76 11.46 4.32 22.57
N HIS A 77 10.53 3.37 22.49
CA HIS A 77 10.83 1.94 22.47
C HIS A 77 11.17 1.36 21.08
N LYS A 78 10.86 2.07 19.97
CA LYS A 78 11.04 1.53 18.60
C LYS A 78 12.44 0.98 18.30
N ARG A 79 13.50 1.64 18.78
CA ARG A 79 14.90 1.25 18.50
C ARG A 79 15.40 0.10 19.37
N PHE A 80 14.81 -0.09 20.55
CA PHE A 80 15.24 -1.05 21.56
C PHE A 80 14.26 -2.23 21.69
N CYS A 81 13.32 -2.35 20.76
CA CYS A 81 12.32 -3.41 20.79
C CYS A 81 12.96 -4.75 20.41
N LYS A 82 12.99 -5.70 21.34
CA LYS A 82 13.51 -7.06 21.08
C LYS A 82 12.79 -7.76 19.93
N PHE A 83 11.51 -7.43 19.72
CA PHE A 83 10.66 -8.02 18.68
C PHE A 83 10.53 -7.14 17.42
N ALA A 84 11.41 -6.14 17.24
CA ALA A 84 11.36 -5.22 16.10
C ALA A 84 11.34 -5.93 14.74
N ALA A 85 12.08 -7.04 14.63
CA ALA A 85 12.19 -7.86 13.43
C ALA A 85 11.41 -9.19 13.51
N CYS A 86 10.54 -9.37 14.50
CA CYS A 86 9.76 -10.61 14.61
C CYS A 86 8.81 -10.78 13.41
N THR A 87 8.72 -12.02 12.91
CA THR A 87 7.94 -12.46 11.74
C THR A 87 6.81 -13.44 12.09
N CYS A 88 6.46 -13.58 13.37
CA CYS A 88 5.31 -14.41 13.77
C CYS A 88 4.00 -13.86 13.18
N VAL A 89 2.99 -14.71 13.06
CA VAL A 89 1.69 -14.36 12.44
C VAL A 89 1.09 -13.08 13.04
N ASN A 90 1.07 -12.98 14.39
CA ASN A 90 0.55 -11.82 15.09
C ASN A 90 1.33 -10.53 14.75
N CYS A 91 2.66 -10.60 14.65
CA CYS A 91 3.52 -9.47 14.30
C CYS A 91 3.38 -9.04 12.82
N VAL A 92 3.19 -10.00 11.92
CA VAL A 92 2.92 -9.71 10.50
C VAL A 92 1.57 -9.00 10.36
N LEU A 93 0.52 -9.51 11.01
CA LEU A 93 -0.83 -8.92 10.98
C LEU A 93 -0.86 -7.47 11.46
N ILE A 94 -0.19 -7.15 12.58
CA ILE A 94 -0.16 -5.76 13.07
C ILE A 94 0.67 -4.85 12.15
N SER A 95 1.70 -5.37 11.50
CA SER A 95 2.53 -4.60 10.57
C SER A 95 1.74 -4.23 9.34
N GLU A 96 0.98 -5.18 8.80
CA GLU A 96 0.10 -4.95 7.67
C GLU A 96 -1.03 -3.98 8.01
N ARG A 97 -1.66 -4.14 9.18
CA ARG A 97 -2.63 -3.17 9.70
C ARG A 97 -2.04 -1.75 9.78
N GLN A 98 -0.82 -1.60 10.29
CA GLN A 98 -0.16 -0.30 10.39
C GLN A 98 0.11 0.31 9.00
N ARG A 99 0.50 -0.51 8.02
CA ARG A 99 0.68 -0.07 6.62
C ARG A 99 -0.63 0.48 6.03
N LEU A 100 -1.73 -0.24 6.21
CA LEU A 100 -3.05 0.19 5.74
C LEU A 100 -3.52 1.47 6.46
N MET A 101 -3.33 1.54 7.77
CA MET A 101 -3.67 2.75 8.55
C MET A 101 -2.84 3.96 8.13
N ALA A 102 -1.56 3.78 7.80
CA ALA A 102 -0.72 4.84 7.26
C ALA A 102 -1.25 5.35 5.92
N LYS A 103 -1.65 4.45 5.01
CA LYS A 103 -2.28 4.81 3.73
C LYS A 103 -3.58 5.59 3.94
N GLN A 104 -4.44 5.11 4.84
CA GLN A 104 -5.72 5.76 5.13
C GLN A 104 -5.53 7.14 5.79
N ASN A 105 -4.56 7.28 6.70
CA ASN A 105 -4.23 8.55 7.32
C ASN A 105 -3.66 9.55 6.33
N ALA A 106 -2.80 9.10 5.40
CA ALA A 106 -2.27 9.95 4.33
C ALA A 106 -3.40 10.47 3.43
N LEU A 107 -4.33 9.60 3.04
CA LEU A 107 -5.49 9.99 2.23
C LEU A 107 -6.37 11.02 2.94
N ARG A 108 -6.70 10.80 4.23
CA ARG A 108 -7.50 11.77 5.00
C ARG A 108 -6.80 13.12 5.11
N LYS A 109 -5.50 13.12 5.42
CA LYS A 109 -4.71 14.35 5.50
C LYS A 109 -4.70 15.10 4.16
N GLN A 110 -4.58 14.38 3.04
CA GLN A 110 -4.66 14.98 1.71
C GLN A 110 -6.04 15.60 1.46
N GLN A 111 -7.13 14.88 1.76
CA GLN A 111 -8.50 15.40 1.60
C GLN A 111 -8.75 16.64 2.47
N GLU A 112 -8.21 16.68 3.69
CA GLU A 112 -8.29 17.85 4.58
C GLU A 112 -7.50 19.04 4.03
N GLN A 113 -6.31 18.79 3.47
CA GLN A 113 -5.51 19.82 2.79
C GLN A 113 -6.20 20.34 1.54
N ASP A 114 -6.75 19.47 0.70
CA ASP A 114 -7.46 19.85 -0.52
C ASP A 114 -8.74 20.66 -0.22
N LYS A 115 -9.42 20.37 0.89
CA LYS A 115 -10.56 21.17 1.36
C LYS A 115 -10.16 22.56 1.85
N GLN A 116 -9.01 22.68 2.52
CA GLN A 116 -8.57 23.94 3.09
C GLN A 116 -7.88 24.86 2.06
N TYR A 117 -7.14 24.30 1.11
CA TYR A 117 -6.29 25.05 0.19
C TYR A 117 -6.54 24.77 -1.30
N GLY A 118 -7.43 23.83 -1.64
CA GLY A 118 -7.56 23.29 -3.00
C GLY A 118 -6.48 22.26 -3.35
N PRO A 119 -6.61 21.55 -4.49
CA PRO A 119 -5.58 20.62 -4.93
C PRO A 119 -4.24 21.34 -5.14
N PRO A 120 -3.09 20.71 -4.81
CA PRO A 120 -1.79 21.33 -5.03
C PRO A 120 -1.60 21.67 -6.51
N PRO A 121 -0.90 22.78 -6.83
CA PRO A 121 -0.60 23.12 -8.21
C PRO A 121 0.15 21.96 -8.88
N PRO A 122 -0.12 21.67 -10.17
CA PRO A 122 0.58 20.62 -10.87
C PRO A 122 2.10 20.86 -10.81
N PRO A 123 2.92 19.79 -10.75
CA PRO A 123 4.37 19.94 -10.77
C PRO A 123 4.78 20.73 -12.03
N PRO A 124 5.82 21.60 -11.94
CA PRO A 124 6.27 22.35 -13.09
C PRO A 124 6.66 21.39 -14.22
N PRO A 125 6.39 21.74 -15.50
CA PRO A 125 6.78 20.90 -16.62
C PRO A 125 8.28 20.63 -16.55
N PRO A 126 8.74 19.40 -16.87
CA PRO A 126 10.17 19.11 -16.91
C PRO A 126 10.85 20.12 -17.83
N PRO A 127 12.07 20.60 -17.48
CA PRO A 127 12.82 21.51 -18.33
C PRO A 127 12.88 20.93 -19.74
N SER A 128 12.51 21.70 -20.75
CA SER A 128 12.70 21.32 -22.15
C SER A 128 14.20 21.18 -22.38
N LEU A 129 14.70 19.94 -22.27
CA LEU A 129 16.08 19.64 -22.63
C LEU A 129 16.28 20.07 -24.08
N PRO A 130 17.36 20.80 -24.39
CA PRO A 130 17.64 21.19 -25.76
C PRO A 130 17.70 19.92 -26.61
N MET A 131 16.89 19.89 -27.67
CA MET A 131 16.92 18.82 -28.66
C MET A 131 18.30 18.86 -29.32
N MET A 132 19.22 18.02 -28.87
CA MET A 132 20.55 17.93 -29.45
C MET A 132 20.39 17.31 -30.84
N SER A 133 21.05 17.87 -31.86
CA SER A 133 21.00 17.26 -33.19
C SER A 133 21.52 15.82 -33.11
N VAL A 134 20.98 14.93 -33.95
CA VAL A 134 21.43 13.52 -34.00
C VAL A 134 22.95 13.44 -34.21
N THR A 135 23.52 14.37 -35.00
CA THR A 135 24.96 14.53 -35.19
C THR A 135 25.70 14.93 -33.90
N SER A 136 25.14 15.85 -33.10
CA SER A 136 25.73 16.26 -31.82
C SER A 136 25.70 15.13 -30.80
N ARG A 137 24.62 14.33 -30.80
CA ARG A 137 24.50 13.15 -29.93
C ARG A 137 25.49 12.05 -30.32
N MET A 138 25.59 11.73 -31.60
CA MET A 138 26.56 10.74 -32.10
C MET A 138 28.01 11.17 -31.84
N LEU A 139 28.33 12.46 -32.03
CA LEU A 139 29.65 13.00 -31.70
C LEU A 139 29.96 12.88 -30.21
N LEU A 140 28.99 13.15 -29.33
CA LEU A 140 29.19 13.04 -27.89
C LEU A 140 29.40 11.58 -27.43
N GLU A 141 28.65 10.64 -28.01
CA GLU A 141 28.82 9.20 -27.76
C GLU A 141 30.19 8.69 -28.29
N LEU A 142 30.64 9.20 -29.44
CA LEU A 142 31.97 8.87 -29.98
C LEU A 142 33.09 9.48 -29.12
N LEU A 143 32.98 10.73 -28.68
CA LEU A 143 33.95 11.36 -27.79
C LEU A 143 34.00 10.65 -26.42
N ALA A 144 32.85 10.21 -25.90
CA ALA A 144 32.79 9.45 -24.66
C ALA A 144 33.50 8.09 -24.79
N SER A 145 33.32 7.38 -25.90
CA SER A 145 34.01 6.10 -26.16
C SER A 145 35.52 6.30 -26.39
N ILE A 146 35.93 7.35 -27.10
CA ILE A 146 37.35 7.74 -27.26
C ILE A 146 37.97 8.07 -25.89
N ASN A 147 37.28 8.85 -25.05
CA ASN A 147 37.78 9.20 -23.72
C ASN A 147 37.88 7.97 -22.81
N MET A 148 36.91 7.05 -22.87
CA MET A 148 36.98 5.77 -22.18
C MET A 148 38.14 4.92 -22.68
N TYR A 149 38.37 4.86 -23.99
CA TYR A 149 39.52 4.16 -24.57
C TYR A 149 40.85 4.77 -24.13
N ASN A 150 40.98 6.10 -24.16
CA ASN A 150 42.18 6.82 -23.70
C ASN A 150 42.44 6.62 -22.21
N MET A 151 41.39 6.63 -21.37
CA MET A 151 41.51 6.30 -19.95
C MET A 151 41.94 4.86 -19.73
N TYR A 152 41.36 3.92 -20.47
CA TYR A 152 41.76 2.52 -20.42
C TYR A 152 43.22 2.31 -20.85
N TYR A 153 43.66 2.96 -21.92
CA TYR A 153 45.05 2.88 -22.41
C TYR A 153 46.04 3.52 -21.43
N SER A 154 45.68 4.65 -20.83
CA SER A 154 46.49 5.32 -19.80
C SER A 154 46.72 4.46 -18.56
N MET A 155 45.82 3.52 -18.26
CA MET A 155 45.91 2.64 -17.09
C MET A 155 46.62 1.30 -17.37
N ASN A 156 46.73 0.88 -18.64
CA ASN A 156 47.18 -0.47 -19.01
C ASN A 156 48.50 -0.54 -19.83
N CYS A 157 49.13 0.59 -20.16
CA CYS A 157 50.44 0.61 -20.82
C CYS A 157 51.54 1.13 -19.86
N PRO A 158 52.35 0.25 -19.23
CA PRO A 158 53.27 0.63 -18.16
C PRO A 158 54.66 1.11 -18.63
N ASN A 159 54.83 1.56 -19.87
CA ASN A 159 56.09 2.19 -20.31
C ASN A 159 55.82 3.30 -21.33
N ARG A 160 55.77 4.55 -20.86
CA ARG A 160 56.09 5.74 -21.63
C ARG A 160 57.42 6.28 -21.11
#